data_AF-A0A1A8VI94-F1
#
_entry.id   AF-A0A1A8VI94-F1
#
_cell.length_a   1.000
_cell.length_b   1.000
_cell.length_c   1.000
_cell.angle_alpha   90.00
_cell.angle_beta   90.00
_cell.angle_gamma   90.00
#
_symmetry.space_group_name_H-M   'P 1'
#
loop_
_entity.id
_entity.type
_entity.pdbx_description
1 polymer ?
#
loop_
_entity_poly.entity_id
_entity_poly.type
_entity_poly.pdbx_seq_one_letter_code
_entity_poly.pdbx_strand_id
1 'polypeptide(L)'
;GYDLMAAPTRSTVLSLYRRVFRIARTWQAQSGVQNDTEAERKYIVQEAHTLFRQNQQLKDEELIRRCLEECEARIEIGLHYRNPYPRASYLPPLGLATQKGRKLRAQQRLRKQAKPIYLQSHDET
;
A
#
# COMPACT_ATOMS: atom_id res chain seq x y z
N GLY A 1 -11.42 23.79 7.80
CA GLY A 1 -10.94 23.31 9.10
C GLY A 1 -9.85 22.31 8.83
N TYR A 2 -8.63 22.60 9.27
CA TYR A 2 -7.54 21.64 9.22
C TYR A 2 -7.83 20.62 10.32
N ASP A 3 -8.10 19.37 9.95
CA ASP A 3 -8.25 18.31 10.93
C ASP A 3 -6.90 18.15 11.62
N LEU A 4 -6.85 18.48 12.91
CA LEU A 4 -5.73 18.18 13.79
C LEU A 4 -5.66 16.66 13.90
N MET A 5 -5.04 16.01 12.91
CA MET A 5 -4.76 14.58 12.95
C MET A 5 -3.84 14.33 14.14
N ALA A 6 -4.47 13.89 15.24
CA ALA A 6 -3.81 13.54 16.48
C ALA A 6 -2.55 12.71 16.22
N ALA A 7 -1.49 12.97 17.01
CA ALA A 7 -0.23 12.28 16.89
C ALA A 7 -0.44 10.75 16.83
N PRO A 8 0.25 10.03 15.93
CA PRO A 8 0.05 8.61 15.79
C PRO A 8 0.39 7.89 17.10
N THR A 9 -0.60 7.22 17.68
CA THR A 9 -0.42 6.49 18.93
C THR A 9 -0.07 5.03 18.67
N ARG A 10 0.57 4.39 19.66
CA ARG A 10 0.84 2.94 19.63
C ARG A 10 -0.44 2.11 19.42
N SER A 11 -1.57 2.55 19.97
CA SER A 11 -2.84 1.83 19.79
C SER A 11 -3.35 1.93 18.35
N THR A 12 -3.21 3.10 17.69
CA THR A 12 -3.55 3.28 16.27
C THR A 12 -2.72 2.33 15.39
N VAL A 13 -1.40 2.28 15.60
CA VAL A 13 -0.50 1.38 14.85
C VAL A 13 -0.90 -0.09 15.04
N LEU A 14 -1.13 -0.52 16.29
CA LEU A 14 -1.51 -1.91 16.58
C LEU A 14 -2.92 -2.25 16.08
N SER A 15 -3.84 -1.28 16.01
CA SER A 15 -5.17 -1.47 15.43
C SER A 15 -5.06 -1.76 13.94
N LEU A 16 -4.27 -0.94 13.22
CA LEU A 16 -4.02 -1.13 11.79
C LEU A 16 -3.32 -2.46 11.52
N TYR A 17 -2.28 -2.77 12.29
CA TYR A 17 -1.60 -4.06 12.22
C TYR A 17 -2.59 -5.23 12.30
N ARG A 18 -3.43 -5.28 13.35
CA ARG A 18 -4.44 -6.34 13.50
C ARG A 18 -5.45 -6.37 12.36
N ARG A 19 -5.84 -5.21 11.82
CA ARG A 19 -6.75 -5.14 10.66
C ARG A 19 -6.17 -5.87 9.45
N VAL A 20 -4.86 -5.75 9.19
CA VAL A 20 -4.18 -6.49 8.10
C VAL A 20 -4.33 -8.00 8.28
N PHE A 21 -4.17 -8.54 9.49
CA PHE A 21 -4.40 -9.99 9.73
C PHE A 21 -5.86 -10.40 9.58
N ARG A 22 -6.82 -9.53 9.92
CA ARG A 22 -8.25 -9.82 9.66
C ARG A 22 -8.53 -9.90 8.17
N ILE A 23 -7.93 -9.00 7.38
CA ILE A 23 -8.01 -9.02 5.92
C ILE A 23 -7.40 -10.32 5.40
N ALA A 24 -6.18 -10.68 5.80
CA ALA A 24 -5.55 -11.93 5.40
C ALA A 24 -6.43 -13.15 5.70
N ARG A 25 -7.07 -13.23 6.88
CA ARG A 25 -7.96 -14.37 7.21
C ARG A 25 -9.20 -14.47 6.32
N THR A 26 -9.72 -13.35 5.83
CA THR A 26 -10.92 -13.30 5.00
C THR A 26 -10.63 -13.20 3.51
N TRP A 27 -9.35 -13.07 3.15
CA TRP A 27 -8.89 -12.91 1.79
C TRP A 27 -9.24 -14.13 0.92
N GLN A 28 -9.63 -13.88 -0.32
CA GLN A 28 -9.84 -14.90 -1.34
C GLN A 28 -9.20 -14.43 -2.64
N ALA A 29 -8.42 -15.29 -3.27
CA ALA A 29 -7.80 -14.98 -4.55
C ALA A 29 -8.87 -14.78 -5.62
N GLN A 30 -8.66 -13.81 -6.51
CA GLN A 30 -9.56 -13.56 -7.63
C GLN A 30 -9.67 -14.76 -8.59
N SER A 31 -8.66 -15.64 -8.62
CA SER A 31 -8.69 -16.88 -9.40
C SER A 31 -9.65 -17.94 -8.85
N GLY A 32 -10.06 -17.84 -7.59
CA GLY A 32 -10.85 -18.86 -6.89
C GLY A 32 -10.08 -20.14 -6.58
N VAL A 33 -8.79 -20.24 -6.95
CA VAL A 33 -7.94 -21.38 -6.65
C VAL A 33 -7.51 -21.33 -5.20
N GLN A 34 -7.64 -22.45 -4.48
CA GLN A 34 -7.29 -22.53 -3.06
C GLN A 34 -5.80 -22.24 -2.82
N ASN A 35 -4.92 -22.82 -3.64
CA ASN A 35 -3.47 -22.59 -3.54
C ASN A 35 -3.10 -21.11 -3.71
N ASP A 36 -3.73 -20.41 -4.67
CA ASP A 36 -3.51 -18.98 -4.88
C ASP A 36 -3.99 -18.18 -3.67
N THR A 37 -5.16 -18.53 -3.13
CA THR A 37 -5.68 -17.90 -1.90
C THR A 37 -4.72 -18.09 -0.73
N GLU A 38 -4.19 -19.28 -0.52
CA GLU A 38 -3.23 -19.56 0.55
C GLU A 38 -1.91 -18.79 0.34
N ALA A 39 -1.41 -18.72 -0.89
CA ALA A 39 -0.21 -17.98 -1.24
C ALA A 39 -0.39 -16.47 -1.00
N GLU A 40 -1.51 -15.90 -1.43
CA GLU A 40 -1.85 -14.49 -1.24
C GLU A 40 -2.05 -14.14 0.25
N ARG A 41 -2.73 -15.00 1.02
CA ARG A 41 -2.86 -14.85 2.48
C ARG A 41 -1.51 -14.84 3.17
N LYS A 42 -0.65 -15.79 2.82
CA LYS A 42 0.70 -15.90 3.36
C LYS A 42 1.52 -14.65 3.03
N TYR A 43 1.40 -14.15 1.80
CA TYR A 43 2.05 -12.93 1.36
C TYR A 43 1.65 -11.72 2.23
N ILE A 44 0.34 -11.47 2.40
CA ILE A 44 -0.18 -10.35 3.21
C ILE A 44 0.41 -10.40 4.63
N VAL A 45 0.39 -11.58 5.26
CA VAL A 45 0.89 -11.78 6.63
C VAL A 45 2.40 -11.53 6.71
N GLN A 46 3.19 -12.12 5.81
CA GLN A 46 4.65 -12.02 5.84
C GLN A 46 5.11 -10.58 5.58
N GLU A 47 4.47 -9.91 4.63
CA GLU A 47 4.78 -8.53 4.29
C GLU A 47 4.45 -7.58 5.45
N ALA A 48 3.25 -7.71 6.03
CA ALA A 48 2.86 -6.92 7.20
C ALA A 48 3.83 -7.14 8.38
N HIS A 49 4.21 -8.39 8.66
CA HIS A 49 5.20 -8.68 9.69
C HIS A 49 6.55 -8.01 9.41
N THR A 50 7.01 -8.07 8.17
CA THR A 50 8.31 -7.51 7.75
C THR A 50 8.33 -6.00 7.92
N LEU A 51 7.35 -5.30 7.32
CA LEU A 51 7.32 -3.84 7.30
C LEU A 51 7.10 -3.24 8.70
N PHE A 52 6.19 -3.82 9.50
CA PHE A 52 5.97 -3.33 10.87
C PHE A 52 7.19 -3.58 11.77
N ARG A 53 7.92 -4.68 11.55
CA ARG A 53 9.16 -4.95 12.30
C ARG A 53 10.30 -4.04 11.87
N GLN A 54 10.45 -3.73 10.59
CA GLN A 54 11.44 -2.77 10.09
C GLN A 54 11.23 -1.38 10.72
N ASN A 55 9.97 -0.96 10.86
CA ASN A 55 9.60 0.33 11.44
C ASN A 55 9.52 0.35 12.97
N GLN A 56 9.88 -0.74 13.68
CA GLN A 56 9.66 -0.85 15.14
C GLN A 56 10.44 0.19 15.97
N GLN A 57 11.54 0.72 15.45
CA GLN A 57 12.39 1.72 16.11
C GLN A 57 12.12 3.15 15.61
N LEU A 58 11.14 3.34 14.73
CA LEU A 58 10.78 4.64 14.20
C LEU A 58 10.14 5.49 15.30
N LYS A 59 10.70 6.68 15.55
CA LYS A 59 10.23 7.62 16.60
C LYS A 59 9.71 8.93 16.03
N ASP A 60 9.97 9.21 14.76
CA ASP A 60 9.51 10.41 14.07
C ASP A 60 8.02 10.27 13.77
N GLU A 61 7.22 11.17 14.35
CA GLU A 61 5.75 11.15 14.24
C GLU A 61 5.27 11.34 12.79
N GLU A 62 5.96 12.16 12.00
CA GLU A 62 5.61 12.37 10.59
C GLU A 62 5.89 11.14 9.76
N LEU A 63 7.02 10.46 10.00
CA LEU A 63 7.33 9.21 9.32
C LEU A 63 6.35 8.09 9.72
N ILE A 64 5.98 8.00 11.01
CA ILE A 64 4.96 7.03 11.46
C ILE A 64 3.61 7.31 10.77
N ARG A 65 3.20 8.58 10.66
CA ARG A 65 1.96 8.95 9.98
C ARG A 65 1.99 8.52 8.51
N ARG A 66 3.08 8.78 7.81
CA ARG A 66 3.26 8.34 6.41
C ARG A 66 3.17 6.82 6.27
N CYS A 67 3.76 6.05 7.18
CA CYS A 67 3.64 4.59 7.17
C CYS A 67 2.19 4.12 7.41
N LEU A 68 1.42 4.81 8.25
CA LEU A 68 0.01 4.50 8.46
C LEU A 68 -0.83 4.78 7.22
N GLU A 69 -0.64 5.96 6.60
CA GLU A 69 -1.29 6.34 5.35
C GLU A 69 -0.91 5.37 4.21
N GLU A 70 0.36 4.96 4.14
CA GLU A 70 0.84 3.95 3.21
C GLU A 70 0.07 2.64 3.36
N CYS A 71 -0.02 2.15 4.60
CA CYS A 71 -0.66 0.87 4.90
C CYS A 71 -2.17 0.91 4.62
N GLU A 72 -2.86 2.00 4.95
CA GLU A 72 -4.27 2.20 4.60
C GLU A 72 -4.49 2.21 3.08
N ALA A 73 -3.68 2.97 2.34
CA ALA A 73 -3.76 3.01 0.88
C ALA A 73 -3.53 1.62 0.24
N ARG A 74 -2.56 0.85 0.78
CA ARG A 74 -2.31 -0.53 0.35
C ARG A 74 -3.52 -1.44 0.57
N ILE A 75 -4.15 -1.33 1.74
CA ILE A 75 -5.35 -2.08 2.07
C ILE A 75 -6.48 -1.74 1.09
N GLU A 76 -6.75 -0.46 0.87
CA GLU A 76 -7.84 0.00 0.01
C GLU A 76 -7.66 -0.50 -1.42
N ILE A 77 -6.48 -0.29 -2.00
CA ILE A 77 -6.14 -0.72 -3.35
C ILE A 77 -6.18 -2.24 -3.47
N GLY A 78 -5.59 -2.95 -2.50
CA GLY A 78 -5.58 -4.40 -2.49
C GLY A 78 -6.99 -4.97 -2.50
N LEU A 79 -7.88 -4.44 -1.65
CA LEU A 79 -9.28 -4.86 -1.60
C LEU A 79 -10.06 -4.49 -2.86
N HIS A 80 -9.85 -3.28 -3.40
CA HIS A 80 -10.54 -2.81 -4.61
C HIS A 80 -10.21 -3.68 -5.83
N TYR A 81 -8.93 -3.98 -6.04
CA TYR A 81 -8.46 -4.76 -7.19
C TYR A 81 -8.35 -6.26 -6.92
N ARG A 82 -8.65 -6.70 -5.69
CA ARG A 82 -8.47 -8.08 -5.20
C ARG A 82 -7.09 -8.63 -5.55
N ASN A 83 -6.07 -7.84 -5.27
CA ASN A 83 -4.68 -8.19 -5.52
C ASN A 83 -3.81 -7.69 -4.35
N PRO A 84 -3.20 -8.58 -3.56
CA PRO A 84 -2.42 -8.17 -2.41
C PRO A 84 -1.02 -7.68 -2.78
N TYR A 85 -0.57 -7.95 -4.01
CA TYR A 85 0.77 -7.62 -4.45
C TYR A 85 0.89 -6.13 -4.81
N PRO A 86 2.01 -5.47 -4.44
CA PRO A 86 2.30 -4.09 -4.81
C PRO A 86 2.35 -4.00 -6.34
N ARG A 87 1.49 -3.16 -6.93
CA ARG A 87 1.58 -2.83 -8.37
C ARG A 87 1.85 -1.35 -8.53
N ALA A 88 2.89 -1.03 -9.30
CA ALA A 88 3.24 0.34 -9.64
C ALA A 88 2.16 1.11 -10.45
N SER A 89 1.07 0.45 -10.84
CA SER A 89 0.13 0.93 -11.85
C SER A 89 -1.32 1.01 -11.36
N TYR A 90 -1.57 1.47 -10.13
CA TYR A 90 -2.94 1.79 -9.67
C TYR A 90 -3.32 3.27 -9.86
N LEU A 91 -2.55 4.00 -10.67
CA LEU A 91 -2.97 5.31 -11.13
C LEU A 91 -4.27 5.15 -11.92
N PRO A 92 -5.36 5.89 -11.59
CA PRO A 92 -6.50 5.95 -12.47
C PRO A 92 -5.98 6.32 -13.87
N PRO A 93 -6.52 5.74 -14.95
CA PRO A 93 -6.27 6.25 -16.27
C PRO A 93 -6.86 7.66 -16.31
N LEU A 94 -6.07 8.65 -15.87
CA LEU A 94 -6.34 10.07 -16.07
C LEU A 94 -6.64 10.18 -17.56
N GLY A 95 -7.91 10.46 -17.89
CA GLY A 95 -8.50 10.23 -19.20
C GLY A 95 -7.63 10.71 -20.35
N LEU A 96 -6.78 9.81 -20.84
CA LEU A 96 -5.84 10.09 -21.91
C LEU A 96 -5.89 8.90 -22.84
N ALA A 97 -6.93 8.94 -23.68
CA ALA A 97 -6.89 8.28 -24.96
C ALA A 97 -5.53 8.56 -25.62
N THR A 98 -4.78 7.48 -25.85
CA THR A 98 -3.78 7.32 -26.91
C THR A 98 -2.99 8.59 -27.29
N GLN A 99 -1.83 8.85 -26.68
CA GLN A 99 -0.85 9.74 -27.32
C GLN A 99 0.55 9.13 -27.31
N LYS A 100 0.92 8.51 -28.45
CA LYS A 100 2.30 8.18 -28.80
C LYS A 100 3.12 9.47 -28.88
N GLY A 101 4.35 9.46 -28.34
CA GLY A 101 5.34 10.52 -28.58
C GLY A 101 5.85 11.26 -27.33
N ARG A 102 6.69 12.29 -27.57
CA ARG A 102 7.59 13.05 -26.67
C ARG A 102 7.03 13.46 -25.29
N LYS A 103 5.70 13.49 -25.11
CA LYS A 103 5.00 13.72 -23.83
C LYS A 103 5.06 12.52 -22.86
N LEU A 104 5.45 11.33 -23.32
CA LEU A 104 5.62 10.13 -22.48
C LEU A 104 6.68 10.33 -21.38
N ARG A 105 7.79 11.02 -21.66
CA ARG A 105 8.85 11.26 -20.65
C ARG A 105 8.43 12.25 -19.56
N ALA A 106 7.66 13.28 -19.93
CA ALA A 106 7.09 14.22 -18.97
C ALA A 106 6.01 13.53 -18.10
N GLN A 107 5.18 12.68 -18.70
CA GLN A 107 4.25 11.81 -17.96
C GLN A 107 4.96 10.80 -17.08
N GLN A 108 6.07 10.18 -17.52
CA GLN A 108 6.89 9.30 -16.68
C GLN A 108 7.52 10.06 -15.51
N ARG A 109 7.96 11.31 -15.71
CA ARG A 109 8.45 12.16 -14.61
C ARG A 109 7.34 12.51 -13.63
N LEU A 110 6.14 12.84 -14.11
CA LEU A 110 4.96 13.06 -13.27
C LEU A 110 4.52 11.78 -12.55
N ARG A 111 4.63 10.60 -13.17
CA ARG A 111 4.39 9.28 -12.54
C ARG A 111 5.45 8.93 -11.48
N LYS A 112 6.71 9.31 -11.72
CA LYS A 112 7.80 9.18 -10.73
C LYS A 112 7.64 10.16 -9.56
N GLN A 113 7.03 11.33 -9.78
CA GLN A 113 6.73 12.33 -8.76
C GLN A 113 5.44 12.03 -8.00
N ALA A 114 4.43 11.51 -8.69
CA ALA A 114 3.20 10.93 -8.13
C ALA A 114 3.40 9.45 -7.81
N LYS A 115 4.57 9.10 -7.27
CA LYS A 115 4.81 7.77 -6.72
C LYS A 115 3.78 7.60 -5.60
N PRO A 116 2.88 6.63 -5.72
CA PRO A 116 1.86 6.49 -4.72
C PRO A 116 2.52 5.98 -3.44
N ILE A 117 2.05 6.49 -2.31
CA ILE A 117 2.65 6.31 -0.99
C ILE A 117 2.95 4.81 -0.72
N TYR A 118 2.09 3.90 -1.22
CA TYR A 118 2.20 2.44 -1.12
C TYR A 118 3.45 1.77 -1.74
N LEU A 119 4.32 2.51 -2.44
CA LEU A 119 5.56 1.98 -3.01
C LEU A 119 6.83 2.48 -2.32
N GLN A 120 6.72 3.36 -1.31
CA GLN A 120 7.90 3.91 -0.63
C GLN A 120 8.76 2.80 0.00
N SER A 121 8.13 1.74 0.51
CA SER A 121 8.80 0.58 1.08
C SER A 121 9.53 -0.34 0.07
N HIS A 122 9.39 -0.13 -1.25
CA HIS A 122 9.97 -0.99 -2.30
C HIS A 122 11.18 -0.39 -3.03
N ASP A 123 11.60 0.85 -2.70
CA ASP A 123 12.76 1.50 -3.32
C ASP A 123 14.09 1.25 -2.57
N GLU A 124 14.11 0.61 -1.39
CA GLU A 124 15.33 0.36 -0.59
C GLU A 124 15.97 -1.02 -0.82
N THR A 125 16.18 -1.44 -2.07
CA THR A 125 17.07 -2.58 -2.39
C THR A 125 17.96 -2.30 -3.57
#